data_AF-A0A137Q0A2-F1
#
_entry.id   AF-A0A137Q0A2-F1
#
_cell.length_a   1.000
_cell.length_b   1.000
_cell.length_c   1.000
_cell.angle_alpha   90.00
_cell.angle_beta   90.00
_cell.angle_gamma   90.00
#
_symmetry.space_group_name_H-M   'P 1'
#
loop_
_entity.id
_entity.type
_entity.pdbx_description
1 polymer ?
#
loop_
_entity_poly.entity_id
_entity_poly.type
_entity_poly.pdbx_seq_one_letter_code
_entity_poly.pdbx_strand_id
1 'polypeptide(L)'
;MNTIRILASDYPVTSVTVLKSSKAEVSRNFEISLEDGRNKVIVTKLPTTIDEQSVRISLLNLDGTPSENTHLSDTVCSVVDNPVDDPTRNTLRSLEIKKSGLQSERKMLDTQAEVMVTYARSLTGQSAGIKDVDAFLSAFTERGKKNIEASMKIEEQIAEVNKQIQEEKRKKAQVKGSVNTEIGLVIAAEGEARIRLHLTYVVNNTKWTPTYEFYALTGEDGKPLKKVSFHYHASVKQATGEDWTDTLLTLSTVATDAIMKEIPTLQPVTIHPPQPASARVPGSPRSIRQGRSRTPVFDRRRRSRSRSRSPSRTPIIVQPMPSQPTIVNAYVPSTSTSFRVAPDFQASQEALPDDGIVAISDDEDFNEFRNVDGGKVDVPTTLVTQTPMTLTYAVRGRADIPSDGKDHTVTIAILTFEADIEYISVPKVDPRVFLQCKVQNDSEYRLLPGPVSVILDNNYVSRSRLSDVNRNDTFTFTLGDDPSIIISYERISTVTKEGTHTFAEPIDITTYTTTISVHNTHAFPIENLAIRDAIPISISDKRIKVLLRKPQELVGAQEGAFVEVDDGDDSSGDKPLVKWEKQEDGLYEYRWTVGAEDTAKFETVFDVKAPADLKYTVSNFDTQRKVVTT
;
A
#
# COMPACT_ATOMS: atom_id res chain seq x y z
N MET A 1 -49.52 -28.82 2.83
CA MET A 1 -48.29 -27.99 2.95
C MET A 1 -47.60 -28.04 1.61
N ASN A 2 -47.84 -27.01 0.79
CA ASN A 2 -47.23 -26.88 -0.53
C ASN A 2 -45.70 -26.80 -0.38
N THR A 3 -44.94 -27.40 -1.30
CA THR A 3 -43.47 -27.37 -1.26
C THR A 3 -42.92 -26.80 -2.57
N ILE A 4 -42.22 -25.68 -2.47
CA ILE A 4 -41.59 -24.96 -3.57
C ILE A 4 -40.08 -25.18 -3.48
N ARG A 5 -39.47 -25.74 -4.52
CA ARG A 5 -38.01 -25.92 -4.60
C ARG A 5 -37.44 -24.96 -5.64
N ILE A 6 -36.42 -24.22 -5.23
CA ILE A 6 -35.76 -23.21 -6.04
C ILE A 6 -34.29 -23.60 -6.15
N LEU A 7 -33.80 -23.65 -7.39
CA LEU A 7 -32.39 -23.77 -7.66
C LEU A 7 -31.81 -22.36 -7.79
N ALA A 8 -30.88 -22.00 -6.90
CA ALA A 8 -30.37 -20.63 -6.86
C ALA A 8 -29.77 -20.19 -8.20
N SER A 9 -29.05 -21.07 -8.89
CA SER A 9 -28.39 -20.76 -10.18
C SER A 9 -29.34 -20.31 -11.30
N ASP A 10 -30.63 -20.62 -11.21
CA ASP A 10 -31.61 -20.24 -12.23
C ASP A 10 -32.03 -18.77 -12.11
N TYR A 11 -31.69 -18.13 -10.99
CA TYR A 11 -32.01 -16.74 -10.70
C TYR A 11 -30.70 -15.96 -10.54
N PRO A 12 -30.47 -14.91 -11.35
CA PRO A 12 -29.25 -14.12 -11.26
C PRO A 12 -29.15 -13.41 -9.91
N VAL A 13 -27.92 -13.08 -9.52
CA VAL A 13 -27.67 -12.21 -8.38
C VAL A 13 -28.12 -10.79 -8.73
N THR A 14 -29.00 -10.21 -7.93
CA THR A 14 -29.56 -8.89 -8.21
C THR A 14 -28.53 -7.79 -7.92
N SER A 15 -27.91 -7.86 -6.74
CA SER A 15 -26.92 -6.87 -6.29
C SER A 15 -25.93 -7.47 -5.31
N VAL A 16 -24.72 -6.91 -5.31
CA VAL A 16 -23.63 -7.29 -4.42
C VAL A 16 -22.98 -6.04 -3.83
N THR A 17 -22.79 -6.03 -2.51
CA THR A 17 -21.97 -5.04 -1.81
C THR A 17 -20.70 -5.70 -1.27
N VAL A 18 -19.55 -5.43 -1.89
CA VAL A 18 -18.25 -5.98 -1.46
C VAL A 18 -17.65 -5.12 -0.36
N LEU A 19 -17.34 -5.73 0.78
CA LEU A 19 -16.81 -5.09 1.98
C LEU A 19 -15.27 -5.26 2.03
N LYS A 20 -14.58 -4.38 2.76
CA LYS A 20 -13.12 -4.51 2.96
C LYS A 20 -12.73 -5.71 3.84
N SER A 21 -13.66 -6.26 4.61
CA SER A 21 -13.51 -7.43 5.50
C SER A 21 -13.43 -8.78 4.79
N SER A 22 -13.08 -8.81 3.50
CA SER A 22 -13.15 -10.01 2.66
C SER A 22 -14.52 -10.69 2.59
N LYS A 23 -15.57 -9.91 2.80
CA LYS A 23 -16.99 -10.33 2.82
C LYS A 23 -17.76 -9.57 1.75
N ALA A 24 -18.82 -10.15 1.24
CA ALA A 24 -19.79 -9.43 0.41
C ALA A 24 -21.22 -9.73 0.87
N GLU A 25 -22.07 -8.72 0.87
CA GLU A 25 -23.50 -8.90 1.00
C GLU A 25 -24.11 -9.12 -0.38
N VAL A 26 -24.89 -10.18 -0.53
CA VAL A 26 -25.46 -10.65 -1.79
C VAL A 26 -26.98 -10.65 -1.65
N SER A 27 -27.68 -10.11 -2.65
CA SER A 27 -29.14 -10.07 -2.69
C SER A 27 -29.68 -10.76 -3.94
N ARG A 28 -30.74 -11.56 -3.75
CA ARG A 28 -31.46 -12.27 -4.79
C ARG A 28 -32.96 -12.08 -4.64
N ASN A 29 -33.65 -12.05 -5.76
CA ASN A 29 -35.10 -11.99 -5.81
C ASN A 29 -35.65 -13.25 -6.47
N PHE A 30 -36.61 -13.90 -5.82
CA PHE A 30 -37.31 -15.04 -6.35
C PHE A 30 -38.81 -14.73 -6.42
N GLU A 31 -39.42 -14.90 -7.58
CA GLU A 31 -40.87 -14.85 -7.68
C GLU A 31 -41.44 -16.22 -7.35
N ILE A 32 -42.34 -16.27 -6.35
CA ILE A 32 -42.94 -17.51 -5.87
C ILE A 32 -44.46 -17.37 -5.78
N SER A 33 -45.16 -18.46 -6.06
CA SER A 33 -46.61 -18.57 -5.90
C SER A 33 -46.91 -19.41 -4.67
N LEU A 34 -47.61 -18.83 -3.69
CA LEU A 34 -48.00 -19.44 -2.44
C LEU A 34 -49.47 -19.88 -2.51
N GLU A 35 -49.76 -21.04 -1.93
CA GLU A 35 -51.12 -21.50 -1.66
C GLU A 35 -51.59 -20.99 -0.29
N ASP A 36 -52.90 -20.99 -0.05
CA ASP A 36 -53.46 -20.68 1.27
C ASP A 36 -52.89 -21.60 2.37
N GLY A 37 -52.54 -21.00 3.50
CA GLY A 37 -51.94 -21.70 4.64
C GLY A 37 -50.41 -21.85 4.55
N ARG A 38 -49.87 -22.98 5.04
CA ARG A 38 -48.40 -23.18 5.19
C ARG A 38 -47.76 -23.72 3.91
N ASN A 39 -46.72 -23.02 3.47
CA ASN A 39 -45.87 -23.32 2.34
C ASN A 39 -44.43 -23.57 2.82
N LYS A 40 -43.77 -24.60 2.29
CA LYS A 40 -42.34 -24.88 2.49
C LYS A 40 -41.58 -24.40 1.26
N VAL A 41 -40.65 -23.47 1.42
CA VAL A 41 -39.77 -23.04 0.33
C VAL A 41 -38.35 -23.52 0.62
N ILE A 42 -37.68 -24.11 -0.37
CA ILE A 42 -36.31 -24.59 -0.21
C ILE A 42 -35.47 -24.00 -1.34
N VAL A 43 -34.52 -23.14 -1.00
CA VAL A 43 -33.52 -22.60 -1.94
C VAL A 43 -32.26 -23.44 -1.83
N THR A 44 -31.83 -24.04 -2.94
CA THR A 44 -30.71 -24.99 -3.00
C THR A 44 -29.57 -24.45 -3.86
N LYS A 45 -28.38 -25.06 -3.72
CA LYS A 45 -27.15 -24.68 -4.45
C LYS A 45 -26.72 -23.23 -4.19
N LEU A 46 -26.84 -22.80 -2.93
CA LEU A 46 -26.25 -21.56 -2.45
C LEU A 46 -24.78 -21.78 -2.02
N PRO A 47 -23.96 -20.71 -1.91
CA PRO A 47 -22.56 -20.78 -1.55
C PRO A 47 -22.34 -21.46 -0.20
N THR A 48 -21.33 -22.32 -0.08
CA THR A 48 -20.90 -22.86 1.21
C THR A 48 -20.19 -21.83 2.09
N THR A 49 -19.86 -20.66 1.51
CA THR A 49 -19.21 -19.55 2.22
C THR A 49 -20.20 -18.59 2.89
N ILE A 50 -21.50 -18.89 2.86
CA ILE A 50 -22.54 -18.11 3.55
C ILE A 50 -22.25 -18.05 5.05
N ASP A 51 -22.39 -16.86 5.62
CA ASP A 51 -22.55 -16.69 7.07
C ASP A 51 -24.01 -16.98 7.45
N GLU A 52 -24.25 -18.11 8.10
CA GLU A 52 -25.60 -18.59 8.42
C GLU A 52 -26.41 -17.58 9.24
N GLN A 53 -25.75 -16.75 10.07
CA GLN A 53 -26.41 -15.74 10.90
C GLN A 53 -26.76 -14.46 10.12
N SER A 54 -26.31 -14.34 8.87
CA SER A 54 -26.54 -13.17 8.03
C SER A 54 -27.75 -13.30 7.11
N VAL A 55 -28.38 -14.48 7.04
CA VAL A 55 -29.52 -14.75 6.16
C VAL A 55 -30.71 -13.90 6.60
N ARG A 56 -31.19 -13.05 5.68
CA ARG A 56 -32.35 -12.19 5.86
C ARG A 56 -33.34 -12.42 4.73
N ILE A 57 -34.62 -12.54 5.09
CA ILE A 57 -35.72 -12.77 4.16
C ILE A 57 -36.69 -11.61 4.27
N SER A 58 -37.12 -11.08 3.13
CA SER A 58 -38.25 -10.15 3.06
C SER A 58 -39.27 -10.67 2.06
N LEU A 59 -40.53 -10.71 2.46
CA LEU A 59 -41.65 -11.11 1.62
C LEU A 59 -42.33 -9.85 1.10
N LEU A 60 -42.20 -9.61 -0.19
CA LEU A 60 -42.67 -8.40 -0.84
C LEU A 60 -43.74 -8.76 -1.87
N ASN A 61 -44.71 -7.87 -2.08
CA ASN A 61 -45.56 -7.91 -3.26
C ASN A 61 -44.71 -7.69 -4.53
N LEU A 62 -45.25 -8.00 -5.72
CA LEU A 62 -44.51 -7.84 -6.98
C LEU A 62 -44.15 -6.38 -7.30
N ASP A 63 -44.90 -5.43 -6.74
CA ASP A 63 -44.61 -4.00 -6.80
C ASP A 63 -43.48 -3.54 -5.85
N GLY A 64 -42.97 -4.44 -4.99
CA GLY A 64 -41.90 -4.19 -4.03
C GLY A 64 -42.34 -3.74 -2.65
N THR A 65 -43.65 -3.56 -2.41
CA THR A 65 -44.18 -3.24 -1.07
C THR A 65 -44.16 -4.46 -0.13
N PRO A 66 -44.04 -4.29 1.19
CA PRO A 66 -44.16 -5.42 2.13
C PRO A 66 -45.51 -6.13 1.98
N SER A 67 -45.50 -7.46 1.94
CA SER A 67 -46.73 -8.24 1.90
C SER A 67 -47.33 -8.37 3.30
N GLU A 68 -48.56 -7.86 3.49
CA GLU A 68 -49.27 -7.93 4.77
C GLU A 68 -49.88 -9.33 5.02
N ASN A 69 -50.20 -10.05 3.95
CA ASN A 69 -50.92 -11.34 4.01
C ASN A 69 -49.98 -12.56 4.09
N THR A 70 -48.67 -12.34 4.24
CA THR A 70 -47.68 -13.42 4.31
C THR A 70 -46.71 -13.22 5.44
N HIS A 71 -46.44 -14.28 6.20
CA HIS A 71 -45.58 -14.22 7.37
C HIS A 71 -44.61 -15.39 7.41
N LEU A 72 -43.33 -15.07 7.63
CA LEU A 72 -42.26 -16.04 7.78
C LEU A 72 -42.36 -16.69 9.17
N SER A 73 -42.61 -18.00 9.19
CA SER A 73 -42.79 -18.76 10.42
C SER A 73 -41.51 -19.42 10.90
N ASP A 74 -40.66 -19.86 9.98
CA ASP A 74 -39.40 -20.54 10.29
C ASP A 74 -38.37 -20.34 9.17
N THR A 75 -37.09 -20.34 9.54
CA THR A 75 -35.94 -20.23 8.61
C THR A 75 -34.80 -21.08 9.14
N VAL A 76 -34.41 -22.07 8.34
CA VAL A 76 -33.30 -22.97 8.64
C VAL A 76 -32.30 -22.88 7.49
N CYS A 77 -31.09 -22.42 7.81
CA CYS A 77 -29.95 -22.51 6.91
C CYS A 77 -29.14 -23.74 7.30
N SER A 78 -28.86 -24.62 6.34
CA SER A 78 -28.04 -25.80 6.56
C SER A 78 -27.09 -26.02 5.40
N VAL A 79 -25.80 -26.17 5.70
CA VAL A 79 -24.83 -26.66 4.73
C VAL A 79 -25.06 -28.16 4.55
N VAL A 80 -25.36 -28.59 3.33
CA VAL A 80 -25.45 -30.02 3.01
C VAL A 80 -24.01 -30.51 2.87
N ASP A 81 -23.47 -31.03 3.97
CA ASP A 81 -22.18 -31.70 3.98
C ASP A 81 -22.26 -32.92 3.05
N ASN A 82 -21.75 -32.77 1.82
CA ASN A 82 -21.11 -33.90 1.17
C ASN A 82 -19.73 -34.01 1.83
N PRO A 83 -19.41 -35.10 2.55
CA PRO A 83 -18.08 -35.33 3.08
C PRO A 83 -17.16 -35.69 1.91
N VAL A 84 -16.85 -34.71 1.08
CA VAL A 84 -15.65 -34.77 0.27
C VAL A 84 -14.55 -34.39 1.24
N ASP A 85 -13.87 -35.40 1.77
CA ASP A 85 -12.53 -35.25 2.32
C ASP A 85 -11.80 -34.26 1.42
N ASP A 86 -11.48 -33.05 1.91
CA ASP A 86 -10.64 -32.10 1.18
C ASP A 86 -9.19 -32.53 1.48
N PRO A 87 -8.55 -33.38 0.62
CA PRO A 87 -7.17 -33.82 0.85
C PRO A 87 -6.21 -32.63 0.98
N THR A 88 -6.55 -31.49 0.38
CA THR A 88 -5.83 -30.22 0.42
C THR A 88 -5.82 -29.60 1.83
N ARG A 89 -6.90 -29.74 2.60
CA ARG A 89 -6.98 -29.21 3.97
C ARG A 89 -6.11 -30.02 4.93
N ASN A 90 -6.12 -31.35 4.80
CA ASN A 90 -5.30 -32.22 5.63
C ASN A 90 -3.80 -32.09 5.32
N THR A 91 -3.45 -31.91 4.04
CA THR A 91 -2.06 -31.63 3.61
C THR A 91 -1.58 -30.24 4.03
N LEU A 92 -2.40 -29.19 3.92
CA LEU A 92 -2.02 -27.87 4.43
C LEU A 92 -1.74 -27.90 5.95
N ARG A 93 -2.61 -28.57 6.72
CA ARG A 93 -2.43 -28.72 8.17
C ARG A 93 -1.13 -29.47 8.50
N SER A 94 -0.80 -30.54 7.76
CA SER A 94 0.43 -31.31 8.01
C SER A 94 1.70 -30.51 7.68
N LEU A 95 1.68 -29.73 6.59
CA LEU A 95 2.77 -28.83 6.21
C LEU A 95 2.98 -27.70 7.23
N GLU A 96 1.91 -27.12 7.77
CA GLU A 96 1.99 -26.09 8.80
C GLU A 96 2.59 -26.63 10.11
N ILE A 97 2.20 -27.85 10.51
CA ILE A 97 2.79 -28.55 11.66
C ILE A 97 4.29 -28.79 11.41
N LYS A 98 4.67 -29.25 10.22
CA LYS A 98 6.07 -29.48 9.85
C LYS A 98 6.90 -28.19 9.92
N LYS A 99 6.38 -27.08 9.37
CA LYS A 99 7.01 -25.75 9.47
C LYS A 99 7.22 -25.32 10.92
N SER A 100 6.19 -25.45 11.76
CA SER A 100 6.27 -25.09 13.18
C SER A 100 7.32 -25.92 13.93
N GLY A 101 7.43 -27.22 13.61
CA GLY A 101 8.48 -28.10 14.14
C GLY A 101 9.88 -27.62 13.77
N LEU A 102 10.14 -27.36 12.49
CA LEU A 102 11.43 -26.86 12.00
C LEU A 102 11.79 -25.49 12.61
N GLN A 103 10.82 -24.59 12.74
CA GLN A 103 11.04 -23.28 13.40
C GLN A 103 11.41 -23.44 14.88
N SER A 104 10.82 -24.41 15.57
CA SER A 104 11.16 -24.72 16.97
C SER A 104 12.58 -25.28 17.08
N GLU A 105 12.99 -26.13 16.14
CA GLU A 105 14.34 -26.69 16.08
C GLU A 105 15.40 -25.62 15.81
N ARG A 106 15.16 -24.72 14.85
CA ARG A 106 16.03 -23.56 14.61
C ARG A 106 16.17 -22.71 15.87
N LYS A 107 15.05 -22.39 16.54
CA LYS A 107 15.06 -21.59 17.77
C LYS A 107 15.88 -22.25 18.88
N MET A 108 15.90 -23.57 18.96
CA MET A 108 16.75 -24.31 19.89
C MET A 108 18.25 -24.14 19.57
N LEU A 109 18.64 -24.16 18.29
CA LEU A 109 20.03 -23.89 17.87
C LEU A 109 20.46 -22.45 18.17
N ASP A 110 19.57 -21.48 17.93
CA ASP A 110 19.78 -20.08 18.29
C ASP A 110 19.97 -19.92 19.80
N THR A 111 19.12 -20.59 20.60
CA THR A 111 19.23 -20.62 22.07
C THR A 111 20.56 -21.25 22.52
N GLN A 112 21.01 -22.32 21.86
CA GLN A 112 22.30 -22.95 22.19
C GLN A 112 23.48 -22.01 21.91
N ALA A 113 23.46 -21.30 20.77
CA ALA A 113 24.47 -20.30 20.46
C ALA A 113 24.47 -19.16 21.50
N GLU A 114 23.29 -18.68 21.90
CA GLU A 114 23.15 -17.65 22.94
C GLU A 114 23.70 -18.10 24.30
N VAL A 115 23.41 -19.33 24.72
CA VAL A 115 23.97 -19.92 25.96
C VAL A 115 25.49 -19.96 25.90
N MET A 116 26.06 -20.35 24.76
CA MET A 116 27.51 -20.39 24.58
C MET A 116 28.15 -18.99 24.62
N VAL A 117 27.53 -17.98 23.99
CA VAL A 117 27.99 -16.58 24.06
C VAL A 117 27.89 -16.05 25.48
N THR A 118 26.81 -16.36 26.19
CA THR A 118 26.60 -15.95 27.58
C THR A 118 27.66 -16.56 28.50
N TYR A 119 27.98 -17.85 28.31
CA TYR A 119 29.05 -18.52 29.03
C TYR A 119 30.43 -17.90 28.70
N ALA A 120 30.72 -17.62 27.43
CA ALA A 120 31.96 -16.95 27.03
C ALA A 120 32.14 -15.58 27.71
N ARG A 121 31.06 -14.81 27.87
CA ARG A 121 31.06 -13.52 28.59
C ARG A 121 31.29 -13.65 30.10
N SER A 122 31.03 -14.83 30.68
CA SER A 122 31.21 -15.10 32.12
C SER A 122 32.63 -15.49 32.50
N LEU A 123 33.48 -15.83 31.52
CA LEU A 123 34.89 -16.15 31.74
C LEU A 123 35.66 -14.84 32.06
N THR A 124 35.96 -14.62 33.33
CA THR A 124 36.80 -13.50 33.79
C THR A 124 38.25 -13.96 33.98
N GLY A 125 39.22 -13.07 33.72
CA GLY A 125 40.65 -13.38 33.65
C GLY A 125 41.32 -13.87 34.96
N GLN A 126 40.57 -14.06 36.04
CA GLN A 126 41.06 -14.58 37.32
C GLN A 126 40.76 -16.06 37.56
N SER A 127 40.02 -16.75 36.68
CA SER A 127 39.50 -18.10 36.98
C SER A 127 39.76 -19.18 35.93
N ALA A 128 40.50 -18.89 34.85
CA ALA A 128 40.78 -19.88 33.80
C ALA A 128 42.25 -19.82 33.36
N GLY A 129 42.91 -20.98 33.26
CA GLY A 129 44.27 -21.06 32.71
C GLY A 129 44.26 -20.89 31.19
N ILE A 130 45.37 -20.47 30.59
CA ILE A 130 45.52 -20.28 29.12
C ILE A 130 45.08 -21.54 28.34
N LYS A 131 45.33 -22.74 28.88
CA LYS A 131 44.91 -24.02 28.29
C LYS A 131 43.39 -24.24 28.31
N ASP A 132 42.70 -23.76 29.34
CA ASP A 132 41.24 -23.89 29.47
C ASP A 132 40.52 -22.96 28.50
N VAL A 133 41.10 -21.76 28.28
CA VAL A 133 40.61 -20.78 27.29
C VAL A 133 40.78 -21.31 25.87
N ASP A 134 41.93 -21.88 25.53
CA ASP A 134 42.19 -22.45 24.20
C ASP A 134 41.28 -23.66 23.89
N ALA A 135 41.10 -24.55 24.88
CA ALA A 135 40.16 -25.67 24.77
C ALA A 135 38.71 -25.20 24.60
N PHE A 136 38.30 -24.16 25.34
CA PHE A 136 36.97 -23.56 25.19
C PHE A 136 36.77 -22.93 23.81
N LEU A 137 37.72 -22.13 23.32
CA LEU A 137 37.62 -21.46 22.01
C LEU A 137 37.56 -22.47 20.86
N SER A 138 38.31 -23.57 20.95
CA SER A 138 38.26 -24.67 20.00
C SER A 138 36.89 -25.34 19.99
N ALA A 139 36.35 -25.69 21.17
CA ALA A 139 35.03 -26.30 21.30
C ALA A 139 33.89 -25.33 20.89
N PHE A 140 34.03 -24.05 21.21
CA PHE A 140 33.08 -22.99 20.84
C PHE A 140 33.01 -22.84 19.32
N THR A 141 34.16 -22.80 18.65
CA THR A 141 34.25 -22.67 17.19
C THR A 141 33.72 -23.92 16.49
N GLU A 142 34.08 -25.12 16.96
CA GLU A 142 33.58 -26.36 16.37
C GLU A 142 32.06 -26.51 16.54
N ARG A 143 31.54 -26.22 17.73
CA ARG A 143 30.10 -26.29 18.01
C ARG A 143 29.33 -25.19 17.29
N GLY A 144 29.88 -23.98 17.20
CA GLY A 144 29.33 -22.88 16.43
C GLY A 144 29.22 -23.22 14.94
N LYS A 145 30.26 -23.82 14.35
CA LYS A 145 30.23 -24.29 12.96
C LYS A 145 29.13 -25.34 12.72
N LYS A 146 28.99 -26.31 13.62
CA LYS A 146 27.93 -27.33 13.56
C LYS A 146 26.53 -26.71 13.68
N ASN A 147 26.34 -25.72 14.56
CA ASN A 147 25.07 -25.02 14.72
C ASN A 147 24.70 -24.21 13.48
N ILE A 148 25.67 -23.50 12.88
CA ILE A 148 25.46 -22.76 11.63
C ILE A 148 25.05 -23.71 10.50
N GLU A 149 25.78 -24.82 10.32
CA GLU A 149 25.47 -25.82 9.28
C GLU A 149 24.07 -26.42 9.48
N ALA A 150 23.70 -26.76 10.71
CA ALA A 150 22.37 -27.28 11.03
C ALA A 150 21.27 -26.23 10.82
N SER A 151 21.52 -24.97 11.19
CA SER A 151 20.58 -23.86 10.99
C SER A 151 20.33 -23.63 9.50
N MET A 152 21.37 -23.62 8.66
CA MET A 152 21.23 -23.51 7.20
C MET A 152 20.39 -24.63 6.60
N LYS A 153 20.59 -25.89 7.02
CA LYS A 153 19.77 -27.03 6.56
C LYS A 153 18.31 -26.89 6.97
N ILE A 154 18.03 -26.42 8.19
CA ILE A 154 16.66 -26.18 8.67
C ILE A 154 16.02 -25.03 7.89
N GLU A 155 16.75 -23.94 7.61
CA GLU A 155 16.25 -22.82 6.81
C GLU A 155 15.88 -23.26 5.38
N GLU A 156 16.70 -24.10 4.75
CA GLU A 156 16.39 -24.70 3.45
C GLU A 156 15.10 -25.54 3.51
N GLN A 157 14.93 -26.38 4.53
CA GLN A 157 13.71 -27.17 4.72
C GLN A 157 12.48 -26.29 4.99
N ILE A 158 12.63 -25.19 5.73
CA ILE A 158 11.55 -24.21 5.95
C ILE A 158 11.17 -23.54 4.63
N ALA A 159 12.15 -23.17 3.80
CA ALA A 159 11.90 -22.58 2.49
C ALA A 159 11.13 -23.54 1.57
N GLU A 160 11.53 -24.83 1.53
CA GLU A 160 10.84 -25.86 0.75
C GLU A 160 9.42 -26.11 1.25
N VAL A 161 9.21 -26.24 2.57
CA VAL A 161 7.86 -26.38 3.14
C VAL A 161 7.00 -25.14 2.85
N ASN A 162 7.57 -23.94 2.90
CA ASN A 162 6.85 -22.72 2.51
C ASN A 162 6.43 -22.76 1.04
N LYS A 163 7.30 -23.22 0.14
CA LYS A 163 6.97 -23.40 -1.28
C LYS A 163 5.80 -24.38 -1.46
N GLN A 164 5.84 -25.53 -0.79
CA GLN A 164 4.75 -26.53 -0.82
C GLN A 164 3.44 -25.97 -0.26
N ILE A 165 3.49 -25.20 0.84
CA ILE A 165 2.31 -24.51 1.39
C ILE A 165 1.75 -23.52 0.37
N GLN A 166 2.60 -22.76 -0.33
CA GLN A 166 2.15 -21.82 -1.36
C GLN A 166 1.53 -22.54 -2.56
N GLU A 167 2.10 -23.67 -2.99
CA GLU A 167 1.54 -24.49 -4.08
C GLU A 167 0.19 -25.08 -3.70
N GLU A 168 0.04 -25.66 -2.51
CA GLU A 168 -1.25 -26.18 -2.02
C GLU A 168 -2.28 -25.06 -1.81
N LYS A 169 -1.87 -23.89 -1.32
CA LYS A 169 -2.73 -22.70 -1.27
C LYS A 169 -3.13 -22.23 -2.65
N ARG A 170 -2.25 -22.30 -3.65
CA ARG A 170 -2.56 -21.95 -5.05
C ARG A 170 -3.55 -22.94 -5.65
N LYS A 171 -3.38 -24.25 -5.41
CA LYS A 171 -4.35 -25.29 -5.83
C LYS A 171 -5.71 -25.00 -5.22
N LYS A 172 -5.78 -24.72 -3.91
CA LYS A 172 -7.03 -24.35 -3.23
C LYS A 172 -7.65 -23.06 -3.74
N ALA A 173 -6.83 -22.03 -4.03
CA ALA A 173 -7.29 -20.76 -4.58
C ALA A 173 -7.81 -20.89 -6.04
N GLN A 174 -7.44 -21.96 -6.74
CA GLN A 174 -7.95 -22.30 -8.07
C GLN A 174 -9.22 -23.16 -8.03
N VAL A 175 -9.63 -23.66 -6.86
CA VAL A 175 -10.90 -24.37 -6.72
C VAL A 175 -12.02 -23.33 -6.75
N LYS A 176 -12.88 -23.40 -7.78
CA LYS A 176 -14.15 -22.65 -7.85
C LYS A 176 -14.90 -22.88 -6.53
N GLY A 177 -15.43 -21.82 -5.90
CA GLY A 177 -16.16 -21.98 -4.64
C GLY A 177 -17.28 -23.02 -4.76
N SER A 178 -17.65 -23.65 -3.64
CA SER A 178 -18.63 -24.74 -3.66
C SER A 178 -20.04 -24.20 -3.37
N VAL A 179 -21.04 -24.81 -4.01
CA VAL A 179 -22.45 -24.47 -3.87
C VAL A 179 -23.25 -25.68 -3.37
N ASN A 180 -23.28 -25.86 -2.05
CA ASN A 180 -23.99 -26.97 -1.39
C ASN A 180 -24.78 -26.52 -0.15
N THR A 181 -25.07 -25.23 -0.02
CA THR A 181 -25.93 -24.73 1.06
C THR A 181 -27.39 -24.76 0.63
N GLU A 182 -28.27 -25.12 1.56
CA GLU A 182 -29.72 -25.04 1.40
C GLU A 182 -30.32 -24.13 2.47
N ILE A 183 -31.29 -23.31 2.07
CA ILE A 183 -32.10 -22.50 2.98
C ILE A 183 -33.54 -22.99 2.87
N GLY A 184 -34.04 -23.59 3.95
CA GLY A 184 -35.41 -24.00 4.12
C GLY A 184 -36.22 -22.93 4.86
N LEU A 185 -37.36 -22.56 4.32
CA LEU A 185 -38.26 -21.54 4.84
C LEU A 185 -39.66 -22.14 5.01
N VAL A 186 -40.35 -21.73 6.07
CA VAL A 186 -41.79 -21.98 6.23
C VAL A 186 -42.51 -20.64 6.19
N ILE A 187 -43.34 -20.46 5.16
CA ILE A 187 -44.09 -19.24 4.92
C ILE A 187 -45.58 -19.57 5.06
N ALA A 188 -46.29 -18.82 5.87
CA ALA A 188 -47.75 -18.88 5.92
C ALA A 188 -48.34 -17.74 5.09
N ALA A 189 -49.38 -18.04 4.31
CA ALA A 189 -50.08 -17.10 3.45
C ALA A 189 -51.59 -17.14 3.75
N GLU A 190 -52.22 -15.98 3.72
CA GLU A 190 -53.68 -15.82 3.80
C GLU A 190 -54.25 -15.71 2.38
N GLY A 191 -54.67 -16.84 1.82
CA GLY A 191 -55.08 -16.98 0.42
C GLY A 191 -53.93 -17.28 -0.55
N GLU A 192 -54.30 -17.56 -1.81
CA GLU A 192 -53.33 -17.70 -2.89
C GLU A 192 -52.69 -16.35 -3.23
N ALA A 193 -51.36 -16.30 -3.23
CA ALA A 193 -50.61 -15.06 -3.44
C ALA A 193 -49.35 -15.30 -4.28
N ARG A 194 -49.07 -14.39 -5.21
CA ARG A 194 -47.79 -14.35 -5.93
C ARG A 194 -46.94 -13.21 -5.37
N ILE A 195 -45.80 -13.56 -4.81
CA ILE A 195 -44.92 -12.62 -4.08
C ILE A 195 -43.48 -12.70 -4.58
N ARG A 196 -42.71 -11.67 -4.28
CA ARG A 196 -41.25 -11.64 -4.43
C ARG A 196 -40.60 -11.94 -3.08
N LEU A 197 -39.89 -13.05 -3.01
CA LEU A 197 -39.01 -13.39 -1.90
C LEU A 197 -37.65 -12.73 -2.15
N HIS A 198 -37.34 -11.72 -1.35
CA HIS A 198 -36.04 -11.06 -1.35
C HIS A 198 -35.14 -11.72 -0.29
N LEU A 199 -34.11 -12.43 -0.76
CA LEU A 199 -33.11 -13.10 0.07
C LEU A 199 -31.83 -12.27 0.07
N THR A 200 -31.33 -11.93 1.25
CA THR A 200 -30.02 -11.29 1.44
C THR A 200 -29.15 -12.15 2.36
N TYR A 201 -27.88 -12.32 2.01
CA TYR A 201 -26.92 -13.09 2.80
C TYR A 201 -25.50 -12.55 2.62
N VAL A 202 -24.63 -12.79 3.60
CA VAL A 202 -23.21 -12.44 3.54
C VAL A 202 -22.40 -13.67 3.17
N VAL A 203 -21.48 -13.51 2.23
CA VAL A 203 -20.50 -14.53 1.82
C VAL A 203 -19.09 -14.09 2.14
N ASN A 204 -18.22 -15.07 2.42
CA ASN A 204 -16.77 -14.87 2.58
C ASN A 204 -16.02 -15.08 1.25
N ASN A 205 -14.69 -14.97 1.27
CA ASN A 205 -13.79 -15.17 0.12
C ASN A 205 -13.99 -14.16 -1.01
N THR A 206 -14.23 -12.92 -0.64
CA THR A 206 -14.26 -11.79 -1.57
C THR A 206 -13.14 -10.82 -1.23
N LYS A 207 -12.74 -9.95 -2.15
CA LYS A 207 -11.78 -8.89 -1.90
C LYS A 207 -11.98 -7.82 -2.95
N TRP A 208 -11.80 -6.57 -2.57
CA TRP A 208 -11.66 -5.49 -3.55
C TRP A 208 -10.52 -4.54 -3.16
N THR A 209 -9.88 -3.95 -4.16
CA THR A 209 -8.83 -2.94 -3.97
C THR A 209 -8.99 -1.83 -5.01
N PRO A 210 -8.91 -0.55 -4.62
CA PRO A 210 -8.92 0.57 -5.56
C PRO A 210 -7.67 0.54 -6.45
N THR A 211 -7.82 0.86 -7.72
CA THR A 211 -6.74 0.95 -8.71
C THR A 211 -7.01 2.14 -9.62
N TYR A 212 -5.95 2.82 -10.04
CA TYR A 212 -6.09 4.05 -10.80
C TYR A 212 -5.25 4.03 -12.06
N GLU A 213 -5.75 4.70 -13.10
CA GLU A 213 -4.99 5.04 -14.30
C GLU A 213 -5.04 6.54 -14.51
N PHE A 214 -3.88 7.16 -14.61
CA PHE A 214 -3.73 8.60 -14.81
C PHE A 214 -3.24 8.85 -16.22
N TYR A 215 -4.08 9.51 -17.02
CA TYR A 215 -3.84 9.82 -18.41
C TYR A 215 -3.54 11.31 -18.57
N ALA A 216 -2.35 11.59 -19.09
CA ALA A 216 -1.99 12.88 -19.64
C ALA A 216 -1.79 12.74 -21.15
N LEU A 217 -2.01 13.84 -21.87
CA LEU A 217 -1.82 13.92 -23.32
C LEU A 217 -0.99 15.17 -23.63
N THR A 218 -0.26 15.12 -24.71
CA THR A 218 0.49 16.23 -25.29
C THR A 218 -0.37 16.88 -26.38
N GLY A 219 -0.44 18.21 -26.37
CA GLY A 219 -1.12 19.00 -27.39
C GLY A 219 -0.36 19.04 -28.71
N GLU A 220 -1.00 19.61 -29.74
CA GLU A 220 -0.38 19.78 -31.07
C GLU A 220 0.85 20.70 -31.05
N ASP A 221 0.95 21.56 -30.04
CA ASP A 221 2.09 22.44 -29.78
C ASP A 221 3.28 21.73 -29.10
N GLY A 222 3.16 20.42 -28.85
CA GLY A 222 4.16 19.63 -28.14
C GLY A 222 4.17 19.83 -26.63
N LYS A 223 3.26 20.66 -26.08
CA LYS A 223 3.16 20.89 -24.63
C LYS A 223 2.18 19.91 -23.99
N PRO A 224 2.44 19.45 -22.75
CA PRO A 224 1.46 18.70 -21.98
C PRO A 224 0.14 19.46 -21.80
N LEU A 225 -1.00 18.82 -22.06
CA LEU A 225 -2.32 19.39 -21.83
C LEU A 225 -2.59 19.51 -20.32
N LYS A 226 -3.15 20.64 -19.90
CA LYS A 226 -3.60 20.85 -18.51
C LYS A 226 -4.76 19.93 -18.13
N LYS A 227 -5.59 19.56 -19.09
CA LYS A 227 -6.73 18.67 -18.86
C LYS A 227 -6.25 17.23 -18.85
N VAL A 228 -6.38 16.58 -17.70
CA VAL A 228 -5.94 15.20 -17.46
C VAL A 228 -7.14 14.31 -17.13
N SER A 229 -7.07 13.03 -17.50
CA SER A 229 -8.10 12.07 -17.16
C SER A 229 -7.62 11.11 -16.08
N PHE A 230 -8.44 10.88 -15.07
CA PHE A 230 -8.12 10.03 -13.94
C PHE A 230 -9.20 8.95 -13.83
N HIS A 231 -8.87 7.74 -14.29
CA HIS A 231 -9.78 6.61 -14.23
C HIS A 231 -9.68 5.94 -12.86
N TYR A 232 -10.81 5.93 -12.15
CA TYR A 232 -10.95 5.26 -10.87
C TYR A 232 -11.61 3.90 -11.08
N HIS A 233 -10.82 2.84 -10.88
CA HIS A 233 -11.25 1.47 -10.96
C HIS A 233 -11.18 0.77 -9.59
N ALA A 234 -11.76 -0.42 -9.53
CA ALA A 234 -11.49 -1.39 -8.49
C ALA A 234 -11.17 -2.75 -9.10
N SER A 235 -10.15 -3.40 -8.56
CA SER A 235 -9.93 -4.83 -8.76
C SER A 235 -10.77 -5.58 -7.73
N VAL A 236 -11.70 -6.40 -8.19
CA VAL A 236 -12.61 -7.22 -7.41
C VAL A 236 -12.30 -8.69 -7.66
N LYS A 237 -12.15 -9.45 -6.59
CA LYS A 237 -11.80 -10.86 -6.60
C LYS A 237 -12.76 -11.64 -5.72
N GLN A 238 -13.28 -12.75 -6.21
CA GLN A 238 -14.17 -13.61 -5.41
C GLN A 238 -14.04 -15.09 -5.76
N ALA A 239 -14.24 -15.94 -4.75
CA ALA A 239 -14.31 -17.40 -4.87
C ALA A 239 -15.42 -17.95 -3.97
N THR A 240 -16.62 -17.39 -4.12
CA THR A 240 -17.81 -17.73 -3.33
C THR A 240 -18.47 -19.02 -3.81
N GLY A 241 -18.31 -19.34 -5.08
CA GLY A 241 -18.94 -20.45 -5.79
C GLY A 241 -20.05 -20.02 -6.74
N GLU A 242 -20.48 -18.76 -6.64
CA GLU A 242 -21.49 -18.17 -7.51
C GLU A 242 -20.86 -17.12 -8.42
N ASP A 243 -21.20 -17.18 -9.70
CA ASP A 243 -20.82 -16.16 -10.66
C ASP A 243 -21.80 -14.98 -10.52
N TRP A 244 -21.30 -13.76 -10.35
CA TRP A 244 -22.13 -12.56 -10.29
C TRP A 244 -22.25 -12.03 -11.71
N THR A 245 -23.32 -12.38 -12.41
CA THR A 245 -23.54 -11.98 -13.81
C THR A 245 -24.58 -10.87 -13.85
N ASP A 246 -24.37 -9.85 -14.68
CA ASP A 246 -25.26 -8.69 -14.88
C ASP A 246 -25.72 -8.05 -13.54
N THR A 247 -24.81 -7.98 -12.57
CA THR A 247 -25.14 -7.64 -11.18
C THR A 247 -24.85 -6.17 -10.87
N LEU A 248 -25.71 -5.54 -10.06
CA LEU A 248 -25.42 -4.21 -9.51
C LEU A 248 -24.36 -4.32 -8.42
N LEU A 249 -23.18 -3.74 -8.66
CA LEU A 249 -22.03 -3.87 -7.77
C LEU A 249 -21.79 -2.58 -6.98
N THR A 250 -21.69 -2.71 -5.66
CA THR A 250 -21.33 -1.62 -4.75
C THR A 250 -20.09 -2.01 -3.95
N LEU A 251 -19.17 -1.08 -3.77
CA LEU A 251 -17.92 -1.29 -3.02
C LEU A 251 -17.97 -0.46 -1.75
N SER A 252 -17.73 -1.10 -0.60
CA SER A 252 -17.83 -0.48 0.71
C SER A 252 -16.51 -0.53 1.44
N THR A 253 -16.13 0.60 2.05
CA THR A 253 -14.93 0.68 2.89
C THR A 253 -15.12 0.13 4.30
N VAL A 254 -16.32 -0.35 4.64
CA VAL A 254 -16.61 -0.94 5.96
C VAL A 254 -15.83 -2.25 6.12
N ALA A 255 -15.16 -2.39 7.26
CA ALA A 255 -14.64 -3.66 7.72
C ALA A 255 -15.65 -4.25 8.72
N THR A 256 -16.38 -5.29 8.30
CA THR A 256 -17.37 -6.00 9.13
C THR A 256 -16.73 -7.19 9.88
N ASP A 257 -15.41 -7.19 10.03
CA ASP A 257 -14.68 -8.24 10.79
C ASP A 257 -14.94 -8.18 12.30
N ALA A 258 -15.54 -7.10 12.78
CA ALA A 258 -15.98 -6.97 14.15
C ALA A 258 -17.26 -7.79 14.39
N ILE A 259 -17.10 -9.10 14.56
CA ILE A 259 -18.17 -10.04 14.95
C ILE A 259 -18.80 -9.65 16.31
N MET A 260 -18.14 -8.79 17.11
CA MET A 260 -18.78 -8.08 18.21
C MET A 260 -18.19 -6.67 18.34
N LYS A 261 -18.97 -5.63 18.03
CA LYS A 261 -18.70 -4.26 18.47
C LYS A 261 -19.30 -4.07 19.87
N GLU A 262 -18.82 -4.84 20.85
CA GLU A 262 -19.13 -4.52 22.24
C GLU A 262 -18.36 -3.26 22.64
N ILE A 263 -19.00 -2.38 23.41
CA ILE A 263 -18.31 -1.23 24.00
C ILE A 263 -17.21 -1.81 24.91
N PRO A 264 -15.92 -1.53 24.64
CA PRO A 264 -14.85 -2.09 25.45
C PRO A 264 -15.05 -1.67 26.90
N THR A 265 -14.97 -2.64 27.81
CA THR A 265 -15.10 -2.36 29.23
C THR A 265 -13.78 -1.83 29.76
N LEU A 266 -13.82 -0.63 30.35
CA LEU A 266 -12.66 -0.04 30.99
C LEU A 266 -12.26 -0.88 32.20
N GLN A 267 -11.04 -1.43 32.20
CA GLN A 267 -10.48 -2.08 33.38
C GLN A 267 -9.93 -1.02 34.34
N PRO A 268 -10.17 -1.12 35.66
CA PRO A 268 -9.59 -0.19 36.64
C PRO A 268 -8.06 -0.22 36.59
N VAL A 269 -7.43 0.96 36.55
CA VAL A 269 -5.97 1.08 36.63
C VAL A 269 -5.55 1.12 38.10
N THR A 270 -4.88 0.06 38.57
CA THR A 270 -4.34 -0.02 39.93
C THR A 270 -2.82 0.08 39.93
N ILE A 271 -2.27 0.95 40.78
CA ILE A 271 -0.82 1.01 41.03
C ILE A 271 -0.47 -0.06 42.06
N HIS A 272 0.38 -1.00 41.67
CA HIS A 272 0.96 -1.97 42.59
C HIS A 272 2.43 -1.60 42.84
N PRO A 273 2.92 -1.63 44.09
CA PRO A 273 4.36 -1.57 44.35
C PRO A 273 5.04 -2.74 43.63
N PRO A 274 6.29 -2.57 43.16
CA PRO A 274 7.01 -3.64 42.48
C PRO A 274 7.01 -4.88 43.35
N GLN A 275 6.30 -5.92 42.90
CA GLN A 275 6.22 -7.18 43.62
C GLN A 275 7.65 -7.73 43.65
N PRO A 276 8.23 -8.01 44.84
CA PRO A 276 9.54 -8.62 44.90
C PRO A 276 9.49 -9.91 44.07
N ALA A 277 10.42 -10.03 43.12
CA ALA A 277 10.51 -11.19 42.25
C ALA A 277 10.40 -12.44 43.13
N SER A 278 9.31 -13.17 42.98
CA SER A 278 9.18 -14.47 43.63
C SER A 278 10.32 -15.30 43.07
N ALA A 279 11.34 -15.54 43.88
CA ALA A 279 12.35 -16.53 43.58
C ALA A 279 11.57 -17.83 43.32
N ARG A 280 11.49 -18.23 42.06
CA ARG A 280 11.03 -19.57 41.68
C ARG A 280 12.00 -20.53 42.37
N VAL A 281 11.59 -21.07 43.51
CA VAL A 281 12.24 -22.21 44.11
C VAL A 281 12.05 -23.36 43.10
N PRO A 282 13.11 -23.86 42.46
CA PRO A 282 13.00 -25.04 41.62
C PRO A 282 12.75 -26.22 42.56
N GLY A 283 11.58 -26.84 42.45
CA GLY A 283 11.25 -28.04 43.20
C GLY A 283 10.07 -27.87 44.15
N SER A 284 8.88 -27.78 43.59
CA SER A 284 7.69 -28.36 44.24
C SER A 284 7.13 -29.41 43.30
N PRO A 285 6.96 -30.68 43.73
CA PRO A 285 6.40 -31.71 42.88
C PRO A 285 4.98 -31.33 42.48
N ARG A 286 4.67 -31.49 41.18
CA ARG A 286 3.31 -31.42 40.63
C ARG A 286 2.40 -32.34 41.44
N SER A 287 1.53 -31.76 42.27
CA SER A 287 0.45 -32.48 42.93
C SER A 287 -0.50 -33.00 41.85
N ILE A 288 -0.59 -34.33 41.78
CA ILE A 288 -1.59 -35.07 41.03
C ILE A 288 -2.96 -34.61 41.53
N ARG A 289 -3.78 -34.08 40.63
CA ARG A 289 -5.16 -33.69 40.90
C ARG A 289 -6.00 -34.99 41.02
N GLN A 290 -6.04 -35.58 42.22
CA GLN A 290 -7.08 -36.53 42.59
C GLN A 290 -8.32 -35.78 43.09
N GLY A 291 -9.48 -36.30 42.70
CA GLY A 291 -10.76 -35.67 42.94
C GLY A 291 -11.28 -35.73 44.37
N ARG A 292 -12.24 -34.84 44.60
CA ARG A 292 -13.30 -34.80 45.62
C ARG A 292 -12.96 -34.44 47.09
N SER A 293 -13.69 -33.39 47.49
CA SER A 293 -14.49 -33.22 48.72
C SER A 293 -13.86 -32.58 49.97
N ARG A 294 -14.50 -31.45 50.32
CA ARG A 294 -14.96 -30.95 51.64
C ARG A 294 -13.92 -30.78 52.77
N THR A 295 -13.75 -29.50 53.14
CA THR A 295 -13.42 -28.91 54.46
C THR A 295 -13.93 -29.74 55.66
N PRO A 296 -13.40 -29.60 56.92
CA PRO A 296 -12.99 -28.31 57.52
C PRO A 296 -11.92 -28.28 58.67
N VAL A 297 -11.41 -27.06 58.95
CA VAL A 297 -11.31 -26.38 60.27
C VAL A 297 -10.16 -26.66 61.30
N PHE A 298 -9.73 -25.54 61.94
CA PHE A 298 -8.98 -25.34 63.22
C PHE A 298 -7.48 -25.69 63.25
N ASP A 299 -6.55 -25.05 63.98
CA ASP A 299 -6.54 -23.91 64.92
C ASP A 299 -5.09 -23.36 65.06
N ARG A 300 -5.00 -22.10 65.49
CA ARG A 300 -3.99 -21.47 66.38
C ARG A 300 -2.47 -21.80 66.33
N ARG A 301 -1.75 -20.66 66.34
CA ARG A 301 -0.78 -20.17 67.36
C ARG A 301 0.73 -20.18 67.03
N ARG A 302 1.22 -18.92 67.02
CA ARG A 302 2.33 -18.34 67.80
C ARG A 302 3.78 -18.64 67.40
N ARG A 303 4.47 -17.51 67.16
CA ARG A 303 5.78 -17.07 67.72
C ARG A 303 7.00 -17.90 67.27
N SER A 304 8.18 -17.35 66.98
CA SER A 304 8.75 -16.01 67.17
C SER A 304 10.22 -16.06 66.74
N ARG A 305 10.80 -14.88 66.41
CA ARG A 305 12.24 -14.53 66.53
C ARG A 305 13.19 -15.21 65.52
N SER A 306 14.25 -14.59 65.00
CA SER A 306 14.84 -13.26 65.18
C SER A 306 16.07 -13.12 64.25
N ARG A 307 16.45 -11.86 63.98
CA ARG A 307 17.83 -11.35 63.72
C ARG A 307 18.39 -11.59 62.30
N SER A 308 18.51 -10.51 61.50
CA SER A 308 19.69 -9.60 61.37
C SER A 308 20.60 -10.11 60.25
N ARG A 309 21.04 -9.36 59.24
CA ARG A 309 21.67 -8.03 59.22
C ARG A 309 21.80 -7.63 57.73
N SER A 310 21.59 -6.36 57.40
CA SER A 310 22.10 -5.70 56.18
C SER A 310 23.62 -5.43 56.34
N PRO A 311 24.41 -5.19 55.27
CA PRO A 311 24.40 -3.86 54.61
C PRO A 311 24.69 -3.86 53.07
N SER A 312 24.00 -3.02 52.29
CA SER A 312 24.47 -1.79 51.58
C SER A 312 25.32 -2.02 50.31
N ARG A 313 24.80 -1.73 49.10
CA ARG A 313 24.81 -0.45 48.30
C ARG A 313 25.85 -0.49 47.15
N THR A 314 25.40 -0.67 45.89
CA THR A 314 25.39 0.30 44.74
C THR A 314 26.61 0.22 43.81
N PRO A 315 26.60 0.68 42.53
CA PRO A 315 25.52 0.92 41.56
C PRO A 315 25.75 0.22 40.17
N ILE A 316 24.76 0.24 39.28
CA ILE A 316 24.83 -0.28 37.90
C ILE A 316 24.99 0.87 36.90
N ILE A 317 25.98 0.74 36.01
CA ILE A 317 26.18 1.54 34.80
C ILE A 317 25.46 0.84 33.64
N VAL A 318 24.64 1.60 32.91
CA VAL A 318 23.96 1.16 31.68
C VAL A 318 24.81 1.52 30.47
N GLN A 319 25.11 0.54 29.62
CA GLN A 319 25.61 0.76 28.25
C GLN A 319 24.56 0.31 27.20
N PRO A 320 24.52 0.95 26.02
CA PRO A 320 23.47 0.77 25.02
C PRO A 320 23.74 -0.33 24.00
N MET A 321 22.66 -0.80 23.37
CA MET A 321 22.59 -1.88 22.37
C MET A 321 23.18 -1.50 21.00
N PRO A 322 23.76 -2.46 20.25
CA PRO A 322 24.20 -2.25 18.87
C PRO A 322 23.09 -2.47 17.83
N SER A 323 23.27 -1.78 16.70
CA SER A 323 22.44 -1.66 15.49
C SER A 323 22.46 -2.90 14.57
N GLN A 324 21.36 -3.08 13.83
CA GLN A 324 21.14 -4.13 12.83
C GLN A 324 21.85 -3.84 11.48
N PRO A 325 22.20 -4.87 10.67
CA PRO A 325 22.85 -4.70 9.38
C PRO A 325 21.89 -4.51 8.19
N THR A 326 22.40 -3.77 7.22
CA THR A 326 21.83 -3.38 5.92
C THR A 326 21.64 -4.56 4.95
N ILE A 327 20.51 -4.59 4.24
CA ILE A 327 20.22 -5.53 3.14
C ILE A 327 20.78 -4.98 1.82
N VAL A 328 21.54 -5.81 1.10
CA VAL A 328 22.07 -5.56 -0.24
C VAL A 328 21.03 -6.03 -1.28
N ASN A 329 20.60 -5.15 -2.18
CA ASN A 329 19.75 -5.49 -3.32
C ASN A 329 20.55 -6.29 -4.36
N ALA A 330 20.14 -7.55 -4.61
CA ALA A 330 20.61 -8.33 -5.74
C ALA A 330 19.68 -8.13 -6.95
N TYR A 331 20.30 -7.75 -8.06
CA TYR A 331 19.71 -7.58 -9.40
C TYR A 331 19.24 -8.93 -9.97
N VAL A 332 17.99 -9.01 -10.42
CA VAL A 332 17.43 -10.16 -11.15
C VAL A 332 17.19 -9.73 -12.60
N PRO A 333 17.76 -10.41 -13.61
CA PRO A 333 17.51 -10.07 -15.01
C PRO A 333 16.12 -10.53 -15.46
N SER A 334 15.35 -9.61 -16.02
CA SER A 334 14.05 -9.85 -16.66
C SER A 334 14.25 -10.58 -18.00
N THR A 335 13.90 -11.86 -18.06
CA THR A 335 13.71 -12.55 -19.35
C THR A 335 12.33 -12.22 -19.91
N SER A 336 12.30 -11.34 -20.91
CA SER A 336 11.15 -11.10 -21.78
C SER A 336 10.88 -12.33 -22.63
N THR A 337 9.77 -13.03 -22.39
CA THR A 337 9.28 -14.05 -23.32
C THR A 337 8.32 -13.38 -24.29
N SER A 338 8.82 -13.05 -25.48
CA SER A 338 8.02 -12.59 -26.62
C SER A 338 7.15 -13.75 -27.12
N PHE A 339 5.83 -13.57 -27.11
CA PHE A 339 4.91 -14.43 -27.84
C PHE A 339 5.13 -14.23 -29.35
N ARG A 340 5.62 -15.27 -30.03
CA ARG A 340 5.55 -15.38 -31.49
C ARG A 340 4.14 -15.83 -31.87
N VAL A 341 3.42 -14.99 -32.59
CA VAL A 341 2.23 -15.39 -33.36
C VAL A 341 2.72 -16.02 -34.66
N ALA A 342 2.30 -17.25 -34.94
CA ALA A 342 2.48 -17.88 -36.25
C ALA A 342 1.39 -17.38 -37.22
N PRO A 343 1.70 -17.14 -38.50
CA PRO A 343 0.69 -16.84 -39.51
C PRO A 343 0.14 -18.15 -40.10
N ASP A 344 -1.17 -18.22 -40.27
CA ASP A 344 -1.83 -18.79 -41.46
C ASP A 344 -3.34 -18.91 -41.19
N PHE A 345 -4.12 -18.01 -41.80
CA PHE A 345 -5.45 -18.33 -42.32
C PHE A 345 -5.78 -17.35 -43.45
N GLN A 346 -5.69 -17.83 -44.68
CA GLN A 346 -6.28 -17.19 -45.87
C GLN A 346 -7.79 -17.41 -45.86
N ALA A 347 -8.55 -16.34 -46.07
CA ALA A 347 -9.84 -16.41 -46.78
C ALA A 347 -10.23 -15.01 -47.33
N SER A 348 -10.07 -14.89 -48.65
CA SER A 348 -10.95 -14.22 -49.63
C SER A 348 -11.53 -12.83 -49.32
N GLN A 349 -11.02 -11.85 -50.08
CA GLN A 349 -11.71 -10.62 -50.48
C GLN A 349 -12.89 -10.95 -51.42
N GLU A 350 -14.07 -10.41 -51.10
CA GLU A 350 -15.09 -10.07 -52.10
C GLU A 350 -15.38 -8.58 -51.96
N ALA A 351 -15.18 -7.86 -53.06
CA ALA A 351 -15.40 -6.44 -53.22
C ALA A 351 -16.81 -6.17 -53.74
N LEU A 352 -17.48 -5.15 -53.21
CA LEU A 352 -18.61 -4.44 -53.84
C LEU A 352 -18.55 -2.94 -53.47
N PRO A 353 -19.16 -2.06 -54.28
CA PRO A 353 -18.47 -0.88 -54.80
C PRO A 353 -18.82 0.44 -54.10
N ASP A 354 -17.96 1.38 -54.44
CA ASP A 354 -17.98 2.84 -54.30
C ASP A 354 -19.32 3.48 -54.68
N ASP A 355 -19.94 4.17 -53.72
CA ASP A 355 -20.89 5.26 -54.01
C ASP A 355 -20.63 6.38 -53.00
N GLY A 356 -20.14 7.50 -53.52
CA GLY A 356 -19.62 8.62 -52.76
C GLY A 356 -20.69 9.41 -52.02
N ILE A 357 -20.26 10.09 -50.96
CA ILE A 357 -20.99 11.23 -50.42
C ILE A 357 -20.03 12.40 -50.19
N VAL A 358 -20.45 13.49 -50.80
CA VAL A 358 -19.93 14.85 -50.84
C VAL A 358 -19.86 15.46 -49.44
N ALA A 359 -18.78 16.19 -49.17
CA ALA A 359 -18.66 17.08 -48.02
C ALA A 359 -19.64 18.25 -48.14
N ILE A 360 -20.42 18.51 -47.09
CA ILE A 360 -21.03 19.83 -46.86
C ILE A 360 -20.87 20.20 -45.38
N SER A 361 -20.31 21.38 -45.22
CA SER A 361 -20.00 22.15 -44.02
C SER A 361 -21.22 22.90 -43.48
N ASP A 362 -21.08 23.27 -42.21
CA ASP A 362 -21.58 24.46 -41.52
C ASP A 362 -23.09 24.68 -41.27
N ASP A 363 -23.35 24.80 -39.96
CA ASP A 363 -24.05 25.88 -39.26
C ASP A 363 -25.58 26.04 -39.28
N GLU A 364 -26.05 26.11 -38.02
CA GLU A 364 -27.15 26.88 -37.42
C GLU A 364 -28.62 26.52 -37.63
N ASP A 365 -29.26 26.35 -36.46
CA ASP A 365 -30.65 26.61 -36.07
C ASP A 365 -31.80 25.93 -36.83
N PHE A 366 -32.61 25.15 -36.12
CA PHE A 366 -34.04 25.44 -35.94
C PHE A 366 -34.66 24.56 -34.85
N ASN A 367 -35.45 25.22 -34.01
CA ASN A 367 -36.19 24.66 -32.89
C ASN A 367 -37.50 23.99 -33.36
N GLU A 368 -37.98 23.03 -32.57
CA GLU A 368 -39.37 22.52 -32.46
C GLU A 368 -39.91 21.57 -33.57
N PHE A 369 -40.14 20.29 -33.23
CA PHE A 369 -41.50 19.69 -33.15
C PHE A 369 -41.46 18.20 -32.72
N ARG A 370 -42.37 17.90 -31.77
CA ARG A 370 -43.01 16.60 -31.45
C ARG A 370 -42.29 15.57 -30.57
N ASN A 371 -42.71 15.58 -29.30
CA ASN A 371 -42.80 14.44 -28.39
C ASN A 371 -43.38 13.20 -29.10
N VAL A 372 -42.62 12.11 -29.06
CA VAL A 372 -43.16 10.74 -29.12
C VAL A 372 -42.43 9.94 -28.04
N ASP A 373 -43.24 9.38 -27.13
CA ASP A 373 -42.86 8.48 -26.05
C ASP A 373 -41.88 7.39 -26.50
N GLY A 374 -40.75 7.33 -25.80
CA GLY A 374 -39.79 6.24 -25.86
C GLY A 374 -38.95 6.34 -24.60
N GLY A 375 -39.42 5.69 -23.53
CA GLY A 375 -38.80 5.71 -22.21
C GLY A 375 -37.31 5.39 -22.29
N LYS A 376 -36.49 6.44 -22.17
CA LYS A 376 -35.09 6.31 -21.79
C LYS A 376 -35.07 5.73 -20.38
N VAL A 377 -34.61 4.50 -20.27
CA VAL A 377 -34.09 3.99 -19.00
C VAL A 377 -32.86 4.83 -18.69
N ASP A 378 -33.05 5.85 -17.85
CA ASP A 378 -31.93 6.49 -17.16
C ASP A 378 -31.21 5.39 -16.37
N VAL A 379 -30.04 5.01 -16.87
CA VAL A 379 -29.06 4.28 -16.07
C VAL A 379 -28.73 5.22 -14.90
N PRO A 380 -28.91 4.82 -13.64
CA PRO A 380 -28.73 5.74 -12.53
C PRO A 380 -27.32 6.32 -12.55
N THR A 381 -27.26 7.65 -12.61
CA THR A 381 -26.09 8.46 -12.30
C THR A 381 -25.50 7.98 -10.98
N THR A 382 -24.20 7.73 -10.99
CA THR A 382 -23.39 7.21 -9.88
C THR A 382 -23.75 7.87 -8.54
N LEU A 383 -24.30 7.09 -7.59
CA LEU A 383 -24.53 7.54 -6.21
C LEU A 383 -23.31 7.19 -5.35
N VAL A 384 -22.40 8.14 -5.14
CA VAL A 384 -21.48 8.07 -3.99
C VAL A 384 -22.30 8.41 -2.76
N THR A 385 -22.46 7.44 -1.85
CA THR A 385 -23.10 7.71 -0.56
C THR A 385 -22.04 7.75 0.52
N GLN A 386 -21.74 8.97 0.98
CA GLN A 386 -20.87 9.20 2.13
C GLN A 386 -21.73 9.49 3.35
N THR A 387 -21.77 8.56 4.29
CA THR A 387 -22.27 8.81 5.63
C THR A 387 -21.08 8.95 6.59
N PRO A 388 -21.22 9.62 7.75
CA PRO A 388 -20.16 9.67 8.77
C PRO A 388 -19.64 8.29 9.23
N MET A 389 -20.38 7.21 8.94
CA MET A 389 -20.08 5.84 9.38
C MET A 389 -19.62 4.91 8.25
N THR A 390 -19.94 5.21 6.99
CA THR A 390 -19.74 4.32 5.83
C THR A 390 -19.55 5.13 4.55
N LEU A 391 -18.57 4.71 3.75
CA LEU A 391 -18.35 5.21 2.38
C LEU A 391 -18.59 4.07 1.38
N THR A 392 -19.55 4.26 0.49
CA THR A 392 -19.89 3.31 -0.58
C THR A 392 -19.70 3.94 -1.96
N TYR A 393 -19.19 3.12 -2.87
CA TYR A 393 -18.99 3.46 -4.28
C TYR A 393 -19.85 2.55 -5.13
N ALA A 394 -20.82 3.11 -5.84
CA ALA A 394 -21.53 2.38 -6.89
C ALA A 394 -20.59 2.17 -8.07
N VAL A 395 -20.48 0.95 -8.56
CA VAL A 395 -19.78 0.66 -9.82
C VAL A 395 -20.67 1.13 -10.96
N ARG A 396 -20.09 1.76 -11.98
CA ARG A 396 -20.83 2.28 -13.12
C ARG A 396 -21.36 1.11 -13.96
N GLY A 397 -22.68 0.99 -14.07
CA GLY A 397 -23.34 -0.07 -14.84
C GLY A 397 -23.45 -1.40 -14.08
N ARG A 398 -23.79 -2.46 -14.82
CA ARG A 398 -23.83 -3.83 -14.31
C ARG A 398 -22.48 -4.52 -14.55
N ALA A 399 -22.10 -5.44 -13.67
CA ALA A 399 -20.80 -6.10 -13.70
C ALA A 399 -20.92 -7.63 -13.74
N ASP A 400 -19.96 -8.26 -14.42
CA ASP A 400 -19.78 -9.70 -14.47
C ASP A 400 -18.50 -10.09 -13.70
N ILE A 401 -18.66 -10.73 -12.54
CA ILE A 401 -17.56 -11.19 -11.66
C ILE A 401 -17.67 -12.70 -11.43
N PRO A 402 -16.95 -13.52 -12.23
CA PRO A 402 -16.88 -14.97 -12.05
C PRO A 402 -16.27 -15.39 -10.70
N SER A 403 -16.68 -16.54 -10.18
CA SER A 403 -16.12 -17.14 -8.96
C SER A 403 -14.84 -17.93 -9.25
N ASP A 404 -13.90 -17.31 -9.96
CA ASP A 404 -12.64 -17.94 -10.38
C ASP A 404 -11.45 -17.60 -9.49
N GLY A 405 -11.65 -16.78 -8.45
CA GLY A 405 -10.59 -16.33 -7.56
C GLY A 405 -9.55 -15.44 -8.25
N LYS A 406 -9.84 -14.88 -9.42
CA LYS A 406 -8.98 -13.92 -10.13
C LYS A 406 -9.42 -12.49 -9.87
N ASP A 407 -8.53 -11.56 -10.21
CA ASP A 407 -8.78 -10.13 -10.13
C ASP A 407 -9.54 -9.69 -11.39
N HIS A 408 -10.73 -9.10 -11.21
CA HIS A 408 -11.56 -8.53 -12.26
C HIS A 408 -11.68 -7.02 -12.05
N THR A 409 -11.37 -6.24 -13.09
CA THR A 409 -11.39 -4.78 -12.99
C THR A 409 -12.77 -4.23 -13.34
N VAL A 410 -13.30 -3.37 -12.48
CA VAL A 410 -14.54 -2.63 -12.70
C VAL A 410 -14.30 -1.13 -12.60
N THR A 411 -15.06 -0.33 -13.36
CA THR A 411 -14.94 1.13 -13.35
C THR A 411 -15.89 1.74 -12.33
N ILE A 412 -15.34 2.50 -11.39
CA ILE A 412 -16.12 3.32 -10.45
C ILE A 412 -16.46 4.63 -11.14
N ALA A 413 -15.45 5.36 -11.61
CA ALA A 413 -15.62 6.66 -12.25
C ALA A 413 -14.50 6.96 -13.24
N ILE A 414 -14.80 7.80 -14.23
CA ILE A 414 -13.80 8.45 -15.08
C ILE A 414 -13.88 9.93 -14.73
N LEU A 415 -12.82 10.44 -14.11
CA LEU A 415 -12.75 11.81 -13.63
C LEU A 415 -11.89 12.62 -14.58
N THR A 416 -12.20 13.90 -14.72
CA THR A 416 -11.43 14.84 -15.52
C THR A 416 -11.03 15.99 -14.61
N PHE A 417 -9.75 16.31 -14.59
CA PHE A 417 -9.21 17.36 -13.74
C PHE A 417 -8.41 18.35 -14.56
N GLU A 418 -8.34 19.59 -14.07
CA GLU A 418 -7.32 20.54 -14.49
C GLU A 418 -6.07 20.32 -13.64
N ALA A 419 -4.92 20.30 -14.31
CA ALA A 419 -3.62 20.05 -13.73
C ALA A 419 -2.67 21.22 -13.93
N ASP A 420 -1.93 21.53 -12.87
CA ASP A 420 -0.75 22.38 -12.95
C ASP A 420 0.47 21.49 -13.27
N ILE A 421 1.14 21.77 -14.38
CA ILE A 421 2.29 21.00 -14.86
C ILE A 421 3.55 21.81 -14.63
N GLU A 422 4.52 21.23 -13.95
CA GLU A 422 5.78 21.85 -13.56
C GLU A 422 6.95 20.98 -14.05
N TYR A 423 7.95 21.62 -14.64
CA TYR A 423 9.22 20.99 -14.99
C TYR A 423 10.16 21.11 -13.80
N ILE A 424 10.69 19.98 -13.31
CA ILE A 424 11.52 19.93 -12.10
C ILE A 424 12.80 19.15 -12.39
N SER A 425 13.94 19.66 -11.95
CA SER A 425 15.20 18.93 -11.96
C SER A 425 15.92 18.98 -10.60
N VAL A 426 16.63 17.90 -10.29
CA VAL A 426 17.52 17.79 -9.13
C VAL A 426 18.89 17.33 -9.62
N PRO A 427 19.66 18.19 -10.32
CA PRO A 427 20.77 17.74 -11.17
C PRO A 427 21.90 17.04 -10.44
N LYS A 428 22.11 17.39 -9.16
CA LYS A 428 23.09 16.74 -8.28
C LYS A 428 22.80 15.25 -8.06
N VAL A 429 21.52 14.85 -8.10
CA VAL A 429 21.07 13.46 -7.91
C VAL A 429 20.90 12.78 -9.26
N ASP A 430 20.19 13.42 -10.17
CA ASP A 430 19.90 12.93 -11.52
C ASP A 430 19.78 14.13 -12.47
N PRO A 431 20.73 14.33 -13.41
CA PRO A 431 20.75 15.47 -14.32
C PRO A 431 19.75 15.30 -15.47
N ARG A 432 18.48 15.10 -15.12
CA ARG A 432 17.33 15.01 -16.02
C ARG A 432 16.23 15.93 -15.55
N VAL A 433 15.37 16.36 -16.46
CA VAL A 433 14.18 17.15 -16.15
C VAL A 433 12.98 16.22 -16.12
N PHE A 434 12.19 16.31 -15.06
CA PHE A 434 10.98 15.54 -14.88
C PHE A 434 9.76 16.45 -14.99
N LEU A 435 8.70 15.94 -15.62
CA LEU A 435 7.40 16.59 -15.59
C LEU A 435 6.64 16.11 -14.37
N GLN A 436 6.23 17.05 -13.52
CA GLN A 436 5.35 16.79 -12.40
C GLN A 436 4.00 17.46 -12.64
N CYS A 437 2.95 16.69 -12.44
CA CYS A 437 1.58 17.14 -12.48
C CYS A 437 1.06 17.29 -11.06
N LYS A 438 0.45 18.43 -10.75
CA LYS A 438 -0.25 18.71 -9.51
C LYS A 438 -1.73 18.89 -9.81
N VAL A 439 -2.55 18.13 -9.10
CA VAL A 439 -4.00 18.06 -9.33
C VAL A 439 -4.71 18.31 -8.01
N GLN A 440 -5.79 19.09 -8.07
CA GLN A 440 -6.75 19.21 -6.98
C GLN A 440 -7.93 18.27 -7.21
N ASN A 441 -8.29 17.49 -6.19
CA ASN A 441 -9.47 16.63 -6.24
C ASN A 441 -10.75 17.46 -6.06
N ASP A 442 -11.26 18.04 -7.13
CA ASP A 442 -12.54 18.78 -7.12
C ASP A 442 -13.78 17.86 -7.25
N SER A 443 -13.58 16.55 -7.42
CA SER A 443 -14.63 15.56 -7.59
C SER A 443 -15.45 15.32 -6.30
N GLU A 444 -16.58 14.63 -6.44
CA GLU A 444 -17.38 14.17 -5.29
C GLU A 444 -16.76 12.97 -4.56
N TYR A 445 -15.70 12.37 -5.12
CA TYR A 445 -15.09 11.16 -4.60
C TYR A 445 -13.96 11.49 -3.62
N ARG A 446 -13.92 10.78 -2.49
CA ARG A 446 -12.66 10.57 -1.77
C ARG A 446 -11.87 9.49 -2.50
N LEU A 447 -10.67 9.79 -2.93
CA LEU A 447 -9.80 8.84 -3.62
C LEU A 447 -9.01 8.05 -2.58
N LEU A 448 -9.28 6.75 -2.50
CA LEU A 448 -8.66 5.86 -1.51
C LEU A 448 -7.20 5.54 -1.87
N PRO A 449 -6.34 5.21 -0.89
CA PRO A 449 -4.98 4.79 -1.18
C PRO A 449 -4.92 3.58 -2.10
N GLY A 450 -4.15 3.68 -3.19
CA GLY A 450 -4.07 2.63 -4.20
C GLY A 450 -2.92 2.83 -5.19
N PRO A 451 -2.55 1.78 -5.95
CA PRO A 451 -1.58 1.90 -7.03
C PRO A 451 -2.16 2.73 -8.19
N VAL A 452 -1.28 3.50 -8.84
CA VAL A 452 -1.61 4.33 -10.01
C VAL A 452 -0.68 3.94 -11.15
N SER A 453 -1.25 3.65 -12.32
CA SER A 453 -0.50 3.59 -13.57
C SER A 453 -0.52 4.97 -14.20
N VAL A 454 0.64 5.51 -14.59
CA VAL A 454 0.75 6.81 -15.27
C VAL A 454 0.98 6.57 -16.76
N ILE A 455 0.12 7.16 -17.58
CA ILE A 455 0.10 7.04 -19.03
C ILE A 455 0.22 8.45 -19.63
N LEU A 456 1.16 8.61 -20.56
CA LEU A 456 1.35 9.83 -21.35
C LEU A 456 1.27 9.44 -22.83
N ASP A 457 0.44 10.12 -23.62
CA ASP A 457 0.28 9.86 -25.05
C ASP A 457 0.02 8.38 -25.38
N ASN A 458 -0.89 7.77 -24.61
CA ASN A 458 -1.26 6.36 -24.67
C ASN A 458 -0.12 5.37 -24.39
N ASN A 459 1.04 5.84 -23.93
CA ASN A 459 2.18 5.02 -23.54
C ASN A 459 2.31 4.93 -22.02
N TYR A 460 2.57 3.73 -21.51
CA TYR A 460 2.83 3.54 -20.09
C TYR A 460 4.19 4.14 -19.72
N VAL A 461 4.19 5.12 -18.81
CA VAL A 461 5.40 5.80 -18.36
C VAL A 461 5.91 5.19 -17.07
N SER A 462 5.06 5.16 -16.04
CA SER A 462 5.50 4.82 -14.68
C SER A 462 4.39 4.24 -13.81
N ARG A 463 4.80 3.68 -12.65
CA ARG A 463 3.90 3.28 -11.58
C ARG A 463 4.10 4.18 -10.39
N SER A 464 3.01 4.71 -9.86
CA SER A 464 2.98 5.50 -8.64
C SER A 464 1.99 4.92 -7.62
N ARG A 465 1.81 5.62 -6.50
CA ARG A 465 0.88 5.27 -5.44
C ARG A 465 0.15 6.52 -4.98
N LEU A 466 -1.17 6.47 -5.02
CA LEU A 466 -2.02 7.51 -4.43
C LEU A 466 -2.11 7.29 -2.93
N SER A 467 -2.00 8.38 -2.16
CA SER A 467 -2.38 8.43 -0.76
C SER A 467 -3.91 8.51 -0.61
N ASP A 468 -4.39 8.69 0.62
CA ASP A 468 -5.79 9.00 0.83
C ASP A 468 -6.00 10.48 0.52
N VAL A 469 -6.86 10.79 -0.44
CA VAL A 469 -7.09 12.17 -0.93
C VAL A 469 -8.57 12.47 -0.77
N ASN A 470 -8.90 13.38 0.15
CA ASN A 470 -10.29 13.83 0.31
C ASN A 470 -10.66 14.80 -0.81
N ARG A 471 -11.94 15.17 -0.83
CA ARG A 471 -12.39 16.27 -1.67
C ARG A 471 -11.64 17.56 -1.31
N ASN A 472 -11.22 18.28 -2.33
CA ASN A 472 -10.42 19.50 -2.33
C ASN A 472 -8.95 19.35 -1.89
N ASP A 473 -8.51 18.14 -1.49
CA ASP A 473 -7.09 17.87 -1.27
C ASP A 473 -6.35 17.82 -2.61
N THR A 474 -5.03 18.00 -2.57
CA THR A 474 -4.17 17.95 -3.76
C THR A 474 -3.31 16.69 -3.76
N PHE A 475 -2.97 16.23 -4.96
CA PHE A 475 -2.05 15.11 -5.17
C PHE A 475 -1.16 15.40 -6.37
N THR A 476 -0.01 14.71 -6.43
CA THR A 476 0.97 14.91 -7.50
C THR A 476 1.40 13.59 -8.12
N PHE A 477 1.67 13.62 -9.42
CA PHE A 477 2.22 12.50 -10.18
C PHE A 477 3.35 12.95 -11.09
N THR A 478 4.37 12.11 -11.25
CA THR A 478 5.45 12.35 -12.21
C THR A 478 5.09 11.72 -13.55
N LEU A 479 5.06 12.52 -14.61
CA LEU A 479 4.73 12.13 -15.99
C LEU A 479 5.92 11.58 -16.79
N GLY A 480 7.08 11.42 -16.13
CA GLY A 480 8.32 10.94 -16.76
C GLY A 480 9.37 12.03 -16.87
N ASP A 481 10.53 11.67 -17.44
CA ASP A 481 11.56 12.62 -17.84
C ASP A 481 11.39 13.12 -19.26
N ASP A 482 11.81 14.36 -19.50
CA ASP A 482 11.86 14.99 -20.82
C ASP A 482 13.29 14.91 -21.37
N PRO A 483 13.56 14.03 -22.35
CA PRO A 483 14.90 13.90 -22.92
C PRO A 483 15.31 15.11 -23.77
N SER A 484 14.37 15.98 -24.14
CA SER A 484 14.62 17.17 -24.98
C SER A 484 15.13 18.36 -24.16
N ILE A 485 15.23 18.22 -22.84
CA ILE A 485 15.86 19.23 -21.98
C ILE A 485 17.14 18.65 -21.39
N ILE A 486 18.27 19.08 -21.94
CA ILE A 486 19.58 18.54 -21.60
C ILE A 486 20.15 19.35 -20.43
N ILE A 487 20.44 18.67 -19.33
CA ILE A 487 21.04 19.29 -18.14
C ILE A 487 22.46 18.77 -17.91
N SER A 488 23.38 19.69 -17.66
CA SER A 488 24.73 19.39 -17.17
C SER A 488 24.94 19.99 -15.79
N TYR A 489 25.57 19.24 -14.90
CA TYR A 489 25.94 19.67 -13.56
C TYR A 489 27.45 19.51 -13.38
N GLU A 490 28.15 20.62 -13.13
CA GLU A 490 29.58 20.65 -12.86
C GLU A 490 29.84 21.35 -11.52
N ARG A 491 30.78 20.81 -10.73
CA ARG A 491 31.24 21.45 -9.50
C ARG A 491 32.75 21.42 -9.41
N ILE A 492 33.34 22.60 -9.20
CA ILE A 492 34.78 22.80 -9.05
C ILE A 492 35.03 23.41 -7.67
N SER A 493 36.16 23.07 -7.04
CA SER A 493 36.60 23.68 -5.79
C SER A 493 38.01 24.26 -5.90
N THR A 494 38.24 25.40 -5.24
CA THR A 494 39.55 26.05 -5.15
C THR A 494 39.84 26.39 -3.69
N VAL A 495 41.04 26.08 -3.22
CA VAL A 495 41.45 26.35 -1.82
C VAL A 495 42.37 27.55 -1.78
N THR A 496 42.02 28.52 -0.94
CA THR A 496 42.85 29.69 -0.61
C THR A 496 43.15 29.70 0.88
N LYS A 497 44.38 30.07 1.27
CA LYS A 497 44.80 30.14 2.68
C LYS A 497 44.72 31.58 3.19
N GLU A 498 44.11 31.79 4.34
CA GLU A 498 43.97 33.08 5.04
C GLU A 498 44.72 33.02 6.37
N GLY A 499 45.53 34.06 6.70
CA GLY A 499 46.25 34.15 7.99
C GLY A 499 47.75 33.83 7.95
N THR A 500 48.55 34.63 7.23
CA THR A 500 50.02 34.49 7.12
C THR A 500 50.82 35.32 8.15
N HIS A 501 50.19 35.70 9.28
CA HIS A 501 50.82 36.52 10.31
C HIS A 501 51.03 35.72 11.61
N THR A 502 52.13 35.98 12.32
CA THR A 502 52.74 35.16 13.38
C THR A 502 51.88 34.85 14.63
N PHE A 503 50.62 35.32 14.68
CA PHE A 503 49.73 35.15 15.85
C PHE A 503 48.28 34.77 15.50
N ALA A 504 47.92 34.57 14.22
CA ALA A 504 46.59 34.11 13.83
C ALA A 504 46.60 32.61 13.49
N GLU A 505 45.58 31.87 13.91
CA GLU A 505 45.39 30.48 13.48
C GLU A 505 45.14 30.45 11.96
N PRO A 506 45.84 29.59 11.19
CA PRO A 506 45.68 29.51 9.75
C PRO A 506 44.29 28.95 9.39
N ILE A 507 43.59 29.64 8.49
CA ILE A 507 42.26 29.26 8.02
C ILE A 507 42.35 28.88 6.54
N ASP A 508 41.83 27.71 6.19
CA ASP A 508 41.61 27.33 4.81
C ASP A 508 40.20 27.76 4.39
N ILE A 509 40.11 28.51 3.28
CA ILE A 509 38.86 28.86 2.61
C ILE A 509 38.78 27.99 1.35
N THR A 510 37.83 27.08 1.31
CA THR A 510 37.53 26.30 0.10
C THR A 510 36.30 26.90 -0.58
N THR A 511 36.50 27.53 -1.73
CA THR A 511 35.41 28.06 -2.57
C THR A 511 34.93 26.97 -3.49
N TYR A 512 33.63 26.68 -3.45
CA TYR A 512 32.96 25.76 -4.36
C TYR A 512 32.13 26.55 -5.35
N THR A 513 32.33 26.30 -6.64
CA THR A 513 31.51 26.83 -7.73
C THR A 513 30.75 25.68 -8.36
N THR A 514 29.43 25.80 -8.39
CA THR A 514 28.52 24.86 -9.03
C THR A 514 27.93 25.53 -10.26
N THR A 515 28.07 24.91 -11.42
CA THR A 515 27.52 25.39 -12.68
C THR A 515 26.52 24.38 -13.19
N ILE A 516 25.27 24.83 -13.35
CA ILE A 516 24.19 24.05 -13.97
C ILE A 516 23.89 24.71 -15.31
N SER A 517 24.03 23.97 -16.40
CA SER A 517 23.60 24.44 -17.72
C SER A 517 22.39 23.63 -18.16
N VAL A 518 21.35 24.33 -18.59
CA VAL A 518 20.12 23.75 -19.11
C VAL A 518 19.99 24.17 -20.56
N HIS A 519 19.93 23.20 -21.46
CA HIS A 519 19.67 23.44 -22.88
C HIS A 519 18.29 22.88 -23.24
N ASN A 520 17.40 23.76 -23.67
CA ASN A 520 16.09 23.39 -24.16
C ASN A 520 16.16 23.12 -25.66
N THR A 521 15.85 21.91 -26.12
CA THR A 521 15.80 21.59 -27.55
C THR A 521 14.38 21.59 -28.12
N HIS A 522 13.37 21.98 -27.33
CA HIS A 522 12.01 22.13 -27.83
C HIS A 522 11.85 23.39 -28.68
N ALA A 523 10.88 23.35 -29.58
CA ALA A 523 10.43 24.50 -30.37
C ALA A 523 9.57 25.50 -29.57
N PHE A 524 9.40 25.28 -28.27
CA PHE A 524 8.63 26.14 -27.36
C PHE A 524 9.41 26.45 -26.08
N PRO A 525 9.15 27.59 -25.42
CA PRO A 525 9.80 27.93 -24.16
C PRO A 525 9.30 27.07 -23.00
N ILE A 526 10.21 26.73 -22.09
CA ILE A 526 9.92 26.06 -20.82
C ILE A 526 9.78 27.13 -19.74
N GLU A 527 8.54 27.45 -19.41
CA GLU A 527 8.21 28.42 -18.36
C GLU A 527 8.38 27.79 -16.97
N ASN A 528 8.88 28.58 -16.01
CA ASN A 528 8.99 28.19 -14.60
C ASN A 528 9.71 26.86 -14.34
N LEU A 529 10.79 26.55 -15.08
CA LEU A 529 11.62 25.37 -14.81
C LEU A 529 12.21 25.46 -13.38
N ALA A 530 11.85 24.51 -12.52
CA ALA A 530 12.32 24.45 -11.15
C ALA A 530 13.60 23.62 -11.04
N ILE A 531 14.69 24.22 -10.57
CA ILE A 531 15.97 23.53 -10.32
C ILE A 531 16.24 23.55 -8.82
N ARG A 532 16.29 22.36 -8.22
CA ARG A 532 16.54 22.19 -6.79
C ARG A 532 17.96 21.71 -6.56
N ASP A 533 18.66 22.39 -5.65
CA ASP A 533 19.99 22.00 -5.21
C ASP A 533 20.19 22.38 -3.72
N ALA A 534 21.34 22.04 -3.17
CA ALA A 534 21.66 22.24 -1.76
C ALA A 534 23.10 22.70 -1.56
N ILE A 535 23.28 23.68 -0.67
CA ILE A 535 24.58 24.02 -0.09
C ILE A 535 24.79 23.24 1.21
N PRO A 536 26.04 22.89 1.57
CA PRO A 536 26.29 22.18 2.81
C PRO A 536 26.00 23.06 4.03
N ILE A 537 25.55 22.43 5.10
CA ILE A 537 25.36 23.06 6.41
C ILE A 537 26.36 22.50 7.42
N SER A 538 26.83 23.33 8.36
CA SER A 538 27.73 22.87 9.41
C SER A 538 26.92 22.27 10.56
N ILE A 539 26.90 20.94 10.67
CA ILE A 539 26.09 20.21 11.67
C ILE A 539 26.88 19.92 12.95
N SER A 540 28.20 19.72 12.86
CA SER A 540 28.98 19.07 13.92
C SER A 540 30.02 19.97 14.59
N ASP A 541 30.59 20.95 13.88
CA ASP A 541 31.67 21.79 14.40
C ASP A 541 31.43 23.27 14.08
N LYS A 542 31.25 24.08 15.13
CA LYS A 542 31.01 25.53 15.01
C LYS A 542 32.18 26.30 14.40
N ARG A 543 33.35 25.67 14.26
CA ARG A 543 34.54 26.25 13.60
C ARG A 543 34.44 26.21 12.08
N ILE A 544 33.59 25.36 11.51
CA ILE A 544 33.30 25.34 10.07
C ILE A 544 32.17 26.33 9.80
N LYS A 545 32.44 27.32 8.94
CA LYS A 545 31.44 28.29 8.49
C LYS A 545 31.23 28.17 6.99
N VAL A 546 29.98 28.04 6.56
CA VAL A 546 29.61 28.05 5.15
C VAL A 546 29.03 29.44 4.82
N LEU A 547 29.56 30.10 3.81
CA LEU A 547 29.14 31.43 3.37
C LEU A 547 28.72 31.38 1.90
N LEU A 548 27.44 31.60 1.63
CA LEU A 548 26.94 31.75 0.26
C LEU A 548 27.47 33.04 -0.36
N ARG A 549 27.98 32.97 -1.59
CA ARG A 549 28.48 34.09 -2.39
C ARG A 549 27.54 34.42 -3.55
N LYS A 550 27.10 33.40 -4.28
CA LYS A 550 26.11 33.49 -5.35
C LYS A 550 25.06 32.39 -5.20
N PRO A 551 23.76 32.68 -5.42
CA PRO A 551 23.21 34.01 -5.69
C PRO A 551 23.24 34.85 -4.39
N GLN A 552 23.66 36.11 -4.49
CA GLN A 552 23.86 36.97 -3.32
C GLN A 552 22.51 37.35 -2.70
N GLU A 553 21.46 37.38 -3.51
CA GLU A 553 20.10 37.78 -3.18
C GLU A 553 19.43 36.81 -2.20
N LEU A 554 19.86 35.54 -2.19
CA LEU A 554 19.46 34.59 -1.14
C LEU A 554 20.02 34.95 0.24
N VAL A 555 21.07 35.76 0.32
CA VAL A 555 21.65 36.20 1.59
C VAL A 555 20.72 37.22 2.24
N GLY A 556 19.95 36.77 3.23
CA GLY A 556 18.95 37.59 3.93
C GLY A 556 17.54 37.47 3.38
N ALA A 557 17.32 36.66 2.33
CA ALA A 557 15.97 36.32 1.86
C ALA A 557 15.20 35.51 2.90
N GLN A 558 13.88 35.71 2.96
CA GLN A 558 12.99 34.93 3.82
C GLN A 558 12.74 33.55 3.20
N GLU A 559 12.68 32.51 4.04
CA GLU A 559 12.32 31.15 3.59
C GLU A 559 10.96 31.13 2.88
N GLY A 560 10.91 30.46 1.72
CA GLY A 560 9.75 30.37 0.84
C GLY A 560 9.50 31.57 -0.08
N ALA A 561 10.22 32.69 0.10
CA ALA A 561 10.05 33.89 -0.73
C ALA A 561 11.03 33.90 -1.92
N PHE A 562 10.50 34.09 -3.13
CA PHE A 562 11.33 34.26 -4.33
C PHE A 562 11.95 35.66 -4.38
N VAL A 563 13.23 35.70 -4.76
CA VAL A 563 13.98 36.92 -5.08
C VAL A 563 14.54 36.81 -6.49
N GLU A 564 14.52 37.91 -7.24
CA GLU A 564 15.15 37.99 -8.56
C GLU A 564 16.67 37.93 -8.41
N VAL A 565 17.32 37.15 -9.26
CA VAL A 565 18.78 37.04 -9.33
C VAL A 565 19.29 37.92 -10.45
N ASP A 566 20.32 38.71 -10.15
CA ASP A 566 21.03 39.46 -11.16
C ASP A 566 21.94 38.53 -11.96
N ASP A 567 21.57 38.22 -13.20
CA ASP A 567 22.33 37.39 -14.13
C ASP A 567 23.36 38.19 -14.94
N GLY A 568 23.42 39.52 -14.74
CA GLY A 568 24.35 40.41 -15.44
C GLY A 568 23.95 40.71 -16.89
N ASP A 569 22.74 40.32 -17.32
CA ASP A 569 22.16 40.72 -18.59
C ASP A 569 21.15 41.87 -18.35
N ASP A 570 21.49 43.08 -18.82
CA ASP A 570 20.66 44.29 -18.70
C ASP A 570 19.49 44.31 -19.71
N SER A 571 19.32 43.26 -20.53
CA SER A 571 18.19 43.16 -21.44
C SER A 571 16.88 42.88 -20.67
N SER A 572 15.77 43.46 -21.14
CA SER A 572 14.47 43.52 -20.42
C SER A 572 13.71 42.18 -20.35
N GLY A 573 14.42 41.06 -20.28
CA GLY A 573 13.87 39.71 -20.22
C GLY A 573 13.41 39.30 -18.82
N ASP A 574 12.78 38.12 -18.76
CA ASP A 574 12.31 37.48 -17.53
C ASP A 574 13.52 36.96 -16.74
N LYS A 575 13.79 37.55 -15.55
CA LYS A 575 14.97 37.22 -14.74
C LYS A 575 14.80 35.91 -13.96
N PRO A 576 15.88 35.16 -13.72
CA PRO A 576 15.80 33.97 -12.87
C PRO A 576 15.39 34.34 -11.44
N LEU A 577 14.49 33.56 -10.87
CA LEU A 577 14.05 33.67 -9.49
C LEU A 577 14.74 32.60 -8.65
N VAL A 578 14.99 32.90 -7.39
CA VAL A 578 15.52 31.92 -6.44
C VAL A 578 14.87 32.07 -5.06
N LYS A 579 14.70 30.97 -4.33
CA LYS A 579 14.24 30.99 -2.94
C LYS A 579 14.97 29.96 -2.08
N TRP A 580 14.98 30.20 -0.77
CA TRP A 580 15.20 29.13 0.20
C TRP A 580 13.95 28.25 0.26
N GLU A 581 14.09 26.96 -0.03
CA GLU A 581 13.03 25.98 0.22
C GLU A 581 13.04 25.60 1.70
N LYS A 582 14.25 25.39 2.25
CA LYS A 582 14.47 25.16 3.67
C LYS A 582 15.89 25.59 4.04
N GLN A 583 16.01 26.77 4.65
CA GLN A 583 17.31 27.42 4.85
C GLN A 583 18.18 26.66 5.85
N GLU A 584 17.58 26.11 6.91
CA GLU A 584 18.30 25.33 7.93
C GLU A 584 18.92 24.04 7.37
N ASP A 585 18.37 23.52 6.27
CA ASP A 585 18.87 22.33 5.56
C ASP A 585 19.76 22.69 4.36
N GLY A 586 19.92 23.99 4.08
CA GLY A 586 20.68 24.50 2.93
C GLY A 586 20.01 24.26 1.57
N LEU A 587 18.71 23.97 1.54
CA LEU A 587 17.95 23.63 0.33
C LEU A 587 17.40 24.89 -0.35
N TYR A 588 17.67 25.04 -1.64
CA TYR A 588 17.20 26.17 -2.44
C TYR A 588 16.63 25.73 -3.78
N GLU A 589 15.75 26.56 -4.35
CA GLU A 589 15.09 26.31 -5.64
C GLU A 589 15.25 27.55 -6.54
N TYR A 590 15.81 27.35 -7.73
CA TYR A 590 15.75 28.30 -8.83
C TYR A 590 14.50 28.08 -9.67
N ARG A 591 13.94 29.16 -10.22
CA ARG A 591 12.92 29.13 -11.27
C ARG A 591 13.30 30.06 -12.40
N TRP A 592 13.24 29.57 -13.63
CA TRP A 592 13.51 30.39 -14.80
C TRP A 592 12.71 29.91 -16.01
N THR A 593 12.39 30.83 -16.90
CA THR A 593 11.88 30.56 -18.24
C THR A 593 13.06 30.34 -19.19
N VAL A 594 13.19 29.13 -19.73
CA VAL A 594 14.22 28.82 -20.74
C VAL A 594 13.58 28.91 -22.12
N GLY A 595 14.09 29.81 -22.97
CA GLY A 595 13.60 30.00 -24.34
C GLY A 595 13.62 28.73 -25.20
N ALA A 596 12.86 28.71 -26.29
CA ALA A 596 12.93 27.64 -27.28
C ALA A 596 14.34 27.59 -27.90
N GLU A 597 14.91 26.39 -28.04
CA GLU A 597 16.28 26.18 -28.55
C GLU A 597 17.39 26.94 -27.79
N ASP A 598 17.11 27.41 -26.57
CA ASP A 598 17.98 28.30 -25.81
C ASP A 598 18.76 27.57 -24.71
N THR A 599 19.72 28.24 -24.09
CA THR A 599 20.53 27.73 -22.98
C THR A 599 20.53 28.68 -21.79
N ALA A 600 20.08 28.20 -20.64
CA ALA A 600 20.20 28.89 -19.36
C ALA A 600 21.39 28.35 -18.55
N LYS A 601 22.07 29.24 -17.81
CA LYS A 601 23.17 28.87 -16.91
C LYS A 601 22.93 29.42 -15.51
N PHE A 602 23.06 28.55 -14.51
CA PHE A 602 22.92 28.88 -13.10
C PHE A 602 24.25 28.64 -12.40
N GLU A 603 24.71 29.64 -11.65
CA GLU A 603 25.95 29.57 -10.88
C GLU A 603 25.65 29.70 -9.39
N THR A 604 26.04 28.70 -8.61
CA THR A 604 26.01 28.76 -7.14
C THR A 604 27.43 28.71 -6.61
N VAL A 605 27.83 29.75 -5.89
CA VAL A 605 29.18 29.88 -5.31
C VAL A 605 29.07 30.00 -3.80
N PHE A 606 29.82 29.19 -3.06
CA PHE A 606 29.90 29.28 -1.60
C PHE A 606 31.30 28.97 -1.07
N ASP A 607 31.67 29.61 0.03
CA ASP A 607 32.92 29.39 0.74
C ASP A 607 32.70 28.49 1.96
N VAL A 608 33.57 27.50 2.14
CA VAL A 608 33.71 26.76 3.40
C VAL A 608 34.98 27.24 4.08
N LYS A 609 34.82 27.94 5.22
CA LYS A 609 35.92 28.38 6.08
C LYS A 609 36.11 27.40 7.22
N ALA A 610 37.32 26.86 7.35
CA ALA A 610 37.69 25.95 8.43
C ALA A 610 39.15 26.16 8.86
N PRO A 611 39.52 25.85 10.12
CA PRO A 611 40.93 25.79 10.53
C PRO A 611 41.73 24.84 9.63
N ALA A 612 42.94 25.22 9.24
CA ALA A 612 43.76 24.44 8.29
C ALA A 612 44.17 23.05 8.81
N ASP A 613 44.13 22.83 10.13
CA ASP A 613 44.39 21.54 10.77
C ASP A 613 43.13 20.65 10.86
N LEU A 614 41.95 21.21 10.60
CA LEU A 614 40.68 20.50 10.69
C LEU A 614 40.37 19.73 9.41
N LYS A 615 40.40 18.40 9.49
CA LYS A 615 39.92 17.54 8.40
C LYS A 615 38.40 17.43 8.44
N TYR A 616 37.75 17.70 7.32
CA TYR A 616 36.31 17.52 7.13
C TYR A 616 36.03 16.89 5.77
N THR A 617 34.86 16.28 5.63
CA THR A 617 34.32 15.80 4.37
C THR A 617 32.94 16.38 4.19
N VAL A 618 32.53 16.60 2.94
CA VAL A 618 31.18 17.05 2.64
C VAL A 618 30.37 15.82 2.20
N SER A 619 29.48 15.32 3.05
CA SER A 619 28.69 14.11 2.78
C SER A 619 27.65 14.35 1.68
N ASN A 620 27.42 13.36 0.81
CA ASN A 620 26.65 13.48 -0.45
C ASN A 620 27.31 14.40 -1.51
N PHE A 621 28.63 14.63 -1.45
CA PHE A 621 29.38 15.38 -2.48
C PHE A 621 30.43 14.53 -3.22
N ASP A 622 30.86 13.40 -2.67
CA ASP A 622 32.10 12.73 -3.11
C ASP A 622 31.89 11.47 -3.96
N THR A 623 30.71 11.35 -4.58
CA THR A 623 30.41 10.30 -5.55
C THR A 623 30.07 10.95 -6.88
N GLN A 624 31.07 11.45 -7.60
CA GLN A 624 31.28 11.19 -9.03
C GLN A 624 32.51 11.93 -9.59
N ARG A 625 33.34 11.15 -10.30
CA ARG A 625 34.45 11.49 -11.22
C ARG A 625 35.63 12.32 -10.69
N LYS A 626 36.66 11.57 -10.24
CA LYS A 626 38.06 11.93 -10.48
C LYS A 626 38.27 12.19 -11.98
N VAL A 627 38.47 13.43 -12.37
CA VAL A 627 39.23 13.76 -13.58
C VAL A 627 40.70 13.76 -13.17
N VAL A 628 41.46 12.86 -13.77
CA VAL A 628 42.91 12.79 -13.65
C VAL A 628 43.49 13.97 -14.43
N THR A 629 44.11 14.92 -13.75
CA THR A 629 45.00 15.89 -14.39
C THR A 629 46.40 15.29 -14.40
N THR A 630 47.00 15.19 -15.59
CA THR A 630 48.47 15.11 -15.72
C THR A 630 48.98 16.53 -15.91
#